data_AF-A0ABD6EY19-F1
#
_entry.id   AF-A0ABD6EY19-F1
#
_cell.length_a   1.000
_cell.length_b   1.000
_cell.length_c   1.000
_cell.angle_alpha   90.00
_cell.angle_beta   90.00
_cell.angle_gamma   90.00
#
_symmetry.space_group_name_H-M   'P 1'
#
loop_
_entity.id
_entity.type
_entity.pdbx_description
1 polymer ?
#
loop_
_entity_poly.entity_id
_entity_poly.type
_entity_poly.pdbx_seq_one_letter_code
_entity_poly.pdbx_strand_id
1 'polypeptide(L)'
;MKANLIEPGDNEDITDERRSATFDISKLAAFIHGSEHHLRRRSKIVDFVSSKQELLDRIPPAFMSRQQRIENSMRKAVALQDFSEVIDRSDFSGEGMLYQRYTP
;
A
#
# COMPACT_ATOMS: atom_id res chain seq x y z
N MET A 1 4.01 15.24 -0.11
CA MET A 1 2.64 14.84 -0.48
C MET A 1 2.00 16.01 -1.23
N LYS A 2 1.25 15.74 -2.30
CA LYS A 2 0.62 16.78 -3.12
C LYS A 2 -0.49 17.48 -2.31
N ALA A 3 -0.74 18.75 -2.59
CA ALA A 3 -1.85 19.49 -1.96
C ALA A 3 -3.17 18.74 -2.22
N ASN A 4 -3.82 18.32 -1.14
CA ASN A 4 -5.10 17.60 -1.12
C ASN A 4 -5.21 16.37 -2.03
N LEU A 5 -4.09 15.70 -2.34
CA LEU A 5 -4.06 14.53 -3.24
C LEU A 5 -4.66 14.81 -4.63
N ILE A 6 -4.62 16.05 -5.12
CA ILE A 6 -5.13 16.41 -6.45
C ILE A 6 -4.05 16.13 -7.50
N GLU A 7 -4.43 15.43 -8.57
CA GLU A 7 -3.55 15.07 -9.68
C GLU A 7 -4.09 15.58 -11.03
N PRO A 8 -3.21 15.89 -12.00
CA PRO A 8 -3.66 16.28 -13.33
C PRO A 8 -4.37 15.11 -14.01
N GLY A 9 -5.60 15.33 -14.47
CA GLY A 9 -6.43 14.29 -15.09
C GLY A 9 -7.39 13.58 -14.13
N ASP A 10 -7.45 14.00 -12.86
CA ASP A 10 -8.50 13.56 -11.94
C ASP A 10 -9.88 13.99 -12.43
N ASN A 11 -10.91 13.23 -12.03
CA ASN A 11 -12.30 13.60 -12.27
C ASN A 11 -12.60 14.97 -11.61
N GLU A 12 -13.26 15.87 -12.35
CA GLU A 12 -13.63 17.22 -11.91
C GLU A 12 -14.48 17.19 -10.64
N ASP A 13 -15.49 16.31 -10.56
CA ASP A 13 -16.35 16.17 -9.37
C ASP A 13 -15.54 15.82 -8.11
N ILE A 14 -14.60 14.89 -8.26
CA ILE A 14 -13.73 14.46 -7.15
C ILE A 14 -12.74 15.57 -6.78
N THR A 15 -12.29 16.33 -7.77
CA THR A 15 -11.34 17.43 -7.57
C THR A 15 -12.00 18.57 -6.80
N ASP A 16 -13.25 18.90 -7.11
CA ASP A 16 -14.01 19.94 -6.42
C ASP A 16 -14.26 19.57 -4.95
N GLU A 17 -14.61 18.31 -4.68
CA GLU A 17 -14.72 17.79 -3.31
C GLU A 17 -13.38 17.85 -2.56
N ARG A 18 -12.25 17.54 -3.20
CA ARG A 18 -10.91 17.65 -2.58
C ARG A 18 -10.49 19.10 -2.32
N ARG A 19 -10.99 20.07 -3.09
CA ARG A 19 -10.72 21.51 -2.89
C ARG A 19 -11.47 22.08 -1.69
N SER A 20 -12.62 21.51 -1.33
CA SER A 20 -13.41 21.97 -0.18
C SER A 20 -12.79 21.60 1.18
N ALA A 21 -11.74 20.75 1.18
CA ALA A 21 -11.07 20.31 2.39
C ALA A 21 -10.45 21.48 3.18
N THR A 22 -10.82 21.58 4.47
CA THR A 22 -10.39 22.66 5.38
C THR A 22 -9.19 22.31 6.25
N PHE A 23 -8.62 21.11 6.07
CA PHE A 23 -7.51 20.59 6.87
C PHE A 23 -6.39 20.03 5.99
N ASP A 24 -5.19 19.93 6.54
CA ASP A 24 -4.04 19.33 5.87
C ASP A 24 -4.13 17.80 5.93
N ILE A 25 -4.35 17.18 4.77
CA ILE A 25 -4.45 15.72 4.61
C ILE A 25 -3.17 15.02 5.07
N SER A 26 -2.00 15.61 4.84
CA SER A 26 -0.71 14.99 5.21
C SER A 26 -0.58 14.90 6.73
N LYS A 27 -0.99 15.96 7.43
CA LYS A 27 -1.03 15.98 8.91
C LYS A 27 -2.06 15.01 9.46
N LEU A 28 -3.25 14.93 8.86
CA LEU A 28 -4.25 13.95 9.25
C LEU A 28 -3.74 12.51 9.05
N ALA A 29 -3.11 12.23 7.91
CA ALA A 29 -2.54 10.92 7.63
C ALA A 29 -1.41 10.56 8.62
N ALA A 30 -0.55 11.52 8.97
CA ALA A 30 0.50 11.33 9.97
C ALA A 30 -0.11 11.08 11.36
N PHE A 31 -1.21 11.75 11.71
CA PHE A 31 -1.96 11.53 12.93
C PHE A 31 -2.57 10.12 12.98
N ILE A 32 -3.22 9.66 11.91
CA ILE A 32 -3.82 8.32 11.82
C ILE A 32 -2.76 7.22 11.91
N HIS A 33 -1.64 7.38 11.21
CA HIS A 33 -0.57 6.38 11.17
C HIS A 33 0.45 6.51 12.30
N GLY A 34 0.18 7.35 13.31
CA GLY A 34 0.99 7.52 14.51
C GLY A 34 2.35 8.22 14.31
N SER A 35 2.87 8.31 13.08
CA SER A 35 4.02 9.17 12.77
C SER A 35 4.13 9.53 11.29
N GLU A 36 4.68 10.72 11.03
CA GLU A 36 5.07 11.15 9.68
C GLU A 36 6.17 10.27 9.09
N HIS A 37 7.03 9.70 9.95
CA HIS A 37 8.07 8.77 9.54
C HIS A 37 7.48 7.49 8.93
N HIS A 38 6.49 6.88 9.59
CA HIS A 38 5.79 5.70 9.08
C HIS A 38 5.07 6.01 7.78
N LEU A 39 4.42 7.18 7.68
CA LEU A 39 3.74 7.61 6.47
C LEU A 39 4.71 7.74 5.29
N ARG A 40 5.84 8.43 5.49
CA ARG A 40 6.89 8.58 4.47
C ARG A 40 7.45 7.23 4.04
N ARG A 41 7.66 6.31 4.99
CA ARG A 41 8.14 4.95 4.69
C ARG A 41 7.12 4.17 3.87
N ARG A 42 5.82 4.25 4.22
CA ARG A 42 4.73 3.62 3.45
C ARG A 42 4.67 4.15 2.01
N SER A 43 4.79 5.46 1.80
CA SER A 43 4.86 6.03 0.45
C SER A 43 6.02 5.44 -0.36
N LYS A 44 7.23 5.36 0.22
CA LYS A 44 8.38 4.73 -0.44
C LYS A 44 8.14 3.25 -0.78
N ILE A 45 7.49 2.50 0.11
CA ILE A 45 7.13 1.10 -0.14
C ILE A 45 6.16 0.99 -1.32
N VAL A 46 5.12 1.85 -1.35
CA VAL A 46 4.15 1.88 -2.46
C VAL A 46 4.83 2.20 -3.78
N ASP A 47 5.72 3.20 -3.80
CA ASP A 47 6.47 3.57 -5.01
C ASP A 47 7.34 2.41 -5.49
N PHE A 48 8.04 1.73 -4.56
CA PHE A 48 8.84 0.56 -4.88
C PHE A 48 7.99 -0.58 -5.45
N VAL A 49 6.91 -0.97 -4.78
CA VAL A 49 6.03 -2.06 -5.22
C VAL A 49 5.41 -1.73 -6.58
N SER A 50 4.99 -0.49 -6.80
CA SER A 50 4.40 -0.03 -8.06
C SER A 50 5.41 -0.07 -9.22
N SER A 51 6.70 0.03 -8.93
CA SER A 51 7.77 -0.08 -9.94
C SER A 51 8.10 -1.52 -10.36
N LYS A 52 7.65 -2.53 -9.59
CA LYS A 52 8.00 -3.95 -9.81
C LYS A 52 6.82 -4.72 -10.39
N GLN A 53 6.86 -4.99 -11.68
CA GLN A 53 5.79 -5.71 -12.38
C GLN A 53 5.55 -7.11 -11.79
N GLU A 54 6.57 -7.76 -11.22
CA GLU A 54 6.43 -9.08 -10.60
C GLU A 54 5.58 -9.03 -9.32
N LEU A 55 5.47 -7.87 -8.66
CA LEU A 55 4.67 -7.70 -7.44
C LEU A 55 3.22 -7.26 -7.73
N LEU A 56 2.93 -6.86 -8.97
CA LEU A 56 1.60 -6.42 -9.39
C LEU A 56 0.71 -7.61 -9.80
N ASP A 57 -0.60 -7.41 -9.68
CA ASP A 57 -1.59 -8.38 -10.17
C ASP A 57 -1.71 -8.30 -11.68
N ARG A 58 -1.60 -9.44 -12.37
CA ARG A 58 -1.69 -9.51 -13.85
C ARG A 58 -3.09 -9.23 -14.38
N ILE A 59 -4.10 -9.62 -13.62
CA ILE A 59 -5.51 -9.35 -13.86
C ILE A 59 -6.15 -8.92 -12.55
N PRO A 60 -7.25 -8.17 -12.56
CA PRO A 60 -7.96 -7.85 -11.33
C PRO A 60 -8.38 -9.11 -10.57
N PRO A 61 -8.20 -9.17 -9.23
CA PRO A 61 -8.55 -10.35 -8.42
C PRO A 61 -10.01 -10.79 -8.56
N ALA A 62 -10.92 -9.87 -8.93
CA ALA A 62 -12.32 -10.17 -9.20
C ALA A 62 -12.52 -11.19 -10.35
N PHE A 63 -11.60 -11.25 -11.30
CA PHE A 63 -11.65 -12.19 -12.43
C PHE A 63 -10.86 -13.48 -12.18
N MET A 64 -10.23 -13.62 -11.00
CA MET A 64 -9.48 -14.82 -10.65
C MET A 64 -10.37 -15.84 -9.95
N SER A 65 -10.31 -17.10 -10.40
CA SER A 65 -10.79 -18.24 -9.64
C SER A 65 -10.02 -18.40 -8.32
N ARG A 66 -10.55 -19.19 -7.38
CA ARG A 66 -9.85 -19.49 -6.11
C ARG A 66 -8.43 -20.03 -6.35
N GLN A 67 -8.27 -20.94 -7.30
CA GLN A 67 -6.96 -21.51 -7.63
C GLN A 67 -6.01 -20.43 -8.19
N GLN A 68 -6.49 -19.61 -9.13
CA GLN A 68 -5.69 -18.52 -9.70
C GLN A 68 -5.27 -17.50 -8.64
N ARG A 69 -6.11 -17.23 -7.62
CA ARG A 69 -5.74 -16.38 -6.49
C ARG A 69 -4.60 -16.98 -5.66
N ILE A 70 -4.65 -18.28 -5.40
CA ILE A 70 -3.59 -18.99 -4.66
C ILE A 70 -2.27 -18.93 -5.44
N GLU A 71 -2.30 -19.29 -6.73
CA GLU A 71 -1.12 -19.26 -7.60
C GLU A 71 -0.54 -17.84 -7.73
N ASN A 72 -1.39 -16.83 -7.90
CA ASN A 72 -0.94 -15.44 -7.97
C ASN A 72 -0.35 -14.96 -6.62
N SER A 73 -0.91 -15.38 -5.48
CA SER A 73 -0.36 -15.08 -4.16
C SER A 73 1.02 -15.72 -3.95
N MET A 74 1.17 -16.99 -4.33
CA MET A 74 2.45 -17.71 -4.23
C MET A 74 3.51 -17.07 -5.13
N ARG A 75 3.16 -16.74 -6.38
CA ARG A 75 4.05 -16.06 -7.32
C ARG A 75 4.59 -14.74 -6.74
N LYS A 76 3.72 -13.92 -6.15
CA LYS A 76 4.13 -12.65 -5.52
C LYS A 76 4.99 -12.88 -4.28
N ALA A 77 4.68 -13.88 -3.47
CA ALA A 77 5.46 -14.22 -2.28
C ALA A 77 6.89 -14.67 -2.63
N VAL A 78 7.06 -15.47 -3.69
CA VAL A 78 8.38 -15.87 -4.19
C VAL A 78 9.13 -14.66 -4.77
N ALA A 79 8.49 -13.86 -5.62
CA ALA A 79 9.12 -12.66 -6.18
C ALA A 79 9.55 -11.65 -5.10
N LEU A 80 8.84 -11.60 -3.97
CA LEU A 80 9.22 -10.74 -2.84
C LEU A 80 10.55 -11.16 -2.19
N GLN A 81 10.92 -12.44 -2.26
CA GLN A 81 12.19 -12.94 -1.71
C GLN A 81 13.40 -12.37 -2.45
N ASP A 82 13.26 -12.13 -3.76
CA ASP A 82 14.31 -11.53 -4.58
C ASP A 82 14.62 -10.08 -4.16
N PHE A 83 13.71 -9.43 -3.43
CA PHE A 83 13.86 -8.08 -2.91
C PHE A 83 14.18 -8.04 -1.41
N SER A 84 14.64 -9.15 -0.83
CA SER A 84 14.84 -9.29 0.61
C SER A 84 15.84 -8.31 1.24
N GLU A 85 16.74 -7.71 0.44
CA GLU A 85 17.69 -6.68 0.88
C GLU A 85 17.03 -5.34 1.19
N VAL A 86 15.87 -5.06 0.57
CA VAL A 86 15.11 -3.82 0.76
C VAL A 86 14.07 -3.96 1.88
N ILE A 87 13.84 -5.20 2.34
CA ILE A 87 12.87 -5.52 3.40
C ILE A 87 13.53 -5.30 4.74
N ASP A 88 13.08 -4.28 5.46
CA ASP A 88 13.43 -4.09 6.87
C ASP A 88 12.77 -5.19 7.72
N ARG A 89 13.56 -6.21 8.08
CA ARG A 89 13.09 -7.34 8.89
C ARG A 89 12.87 -6.98 10.36
N SER A 90 13.34 -5.80 10.82
CA SER A 90 13.15 -5.39 12.21
C SER A 90 11.69 -5.06 12.54
N ASP A 91 10.92 -4.60 11.55
CA ASP A 91 9.47 -4.34 11.62
C ASP A 91 8.62 -5.62 11.83
N PHE A 92 9.17 -6.81 11.52
CA PHE A 92 8.45 -8.07 11.67
C PHE A 92 8.09 -8.38 13.13
N SER A 93 8.79 -7.75 14.09
CA SER A 93 8.62 -7.99 15.52
C SER A 93 7.48 -7.21 16.18
N GLY A 94 6.92 -6.16 15.53
CA GLY A 94 5.98 -5.23 16.16
C GLY A 94 4.50 -5.60 16.04
N GLU A 95 4.03 -5.98 14.84
CA GLU A 95 2.59 -6.18 14.57
C GLU A 95 2.23 -7.45 13.77
N GLY A 96 3.20 -8.08 13.09
CA GLY A 96 2.96 -9.27 12.26
C GLY A 96 2.45 -10.49 13.04
N MET A 97 2.74 -10.56 14.34
CA MET A 97 2.38 -11.67 15.23
C MET A 97 0.94 -11.60 15.77
N LEU A 98 0.26 -10.45 15.66
CA LEU A 98 -1.11 -10.29 16.18
C LEU A 98 -2.15 -10.96 15.27
N TYR A 99 -1.89 -11.03 13.96
CA TYR A 99 -2.81 -11.64 12.99
C TYR A 99 -2.79 -13.17 12.98
N GLN A 100 -1.77 -13.82 13.53
CA GLN A 100 -1.75 -15.29 13.70
C GLN A 100 -2.54 -15.77 14.92
N ARG A 101 -3.00 -14.86 15.79
CA ARG A 101 -3.68 -15.23 17.05
C ARG A 101 -5.20 -15.35 16.95
N TYR A 102 -5.80 -14.96 15.81
CA TYR A 102 -7.25 -14.91 15.62
C TYR A 102 -7.74 -15.66 14.37
N THR A 103 -7.06 -16.73 13.97
CA THR A 103 -7.68 -17.78 13.17
C THR A 103 -8.05 -18.94 14.10
N PRO A 104 -9.33 -19.34 14.19
CA PRO A 104 -9.73 -20.54 14.94
C PRO A 104 -9.09 -21.82 14.39
#